data_AF-A0AA35SP10-F1
#
_entry.id   AF-A0AA35SP10-F1
#
_cell.length_a   1.000
_cell.length_b   1.000
_cell.length_c   1.000
_cell.angle_alpha   90.00
_cell.angle_beta   90.00
_cell.angle_gamma   90.00
#
_symmetry.space_group_name_H-M   'P 1'
#
loop_
_entity.id
_entity.type
_entity.pdbx_description
1 polymer ?
#
loop_
_entity_poly.entity_id
_entity_poly.type
_entity_poly.pdbx_seq_one_letter_code
_entity_poly.pdbx_strand_id
1 'polypeptide(L)'
;MRNSPPKMAEKEEKEKAKGGKKGEPMTQEKIVSTFQKLRQEQRAIVGKITELEGEHNEYKLVVDVLKGVEGERRCFRLVGGVLVERTVKEVLPALQYNNEQISIIVTKLHEQLEVKGRELSEFKEKYGIRFQGEEERDKDSKPSPDSKAQGVLVS
;
A
#
# COMPACT_ATOMS: atom_id res chain seq x y z
N MET A 1 -67.90 -2.53 -57.00
CA MET A 1 -66.44 -2.52 -56.73
C MET A 1 -65.96 -1.10 -56.45
N ARG A 2 -64.95 -0.97 -55.57
CA ARG A 2 -64.21 0.26 -55.18
C ARG A 2 -64.93 1.26 -54.27
N ASN A 3 -64.45 1.35 -53.04
CA ASN A 3 -64.24 2.59 -52.27
C ASN A 3 -63.09 2.34 -51.26
N SER A 4 -62.31 3.37 -50.94
CA SER A 4 -61.21 3.35 -49.96
C SER A 4 -61.61 4.10 -48.69
N PRO A 5 -60.71 4.30 -47.71
CA PRO A 5 -60.10 3.34 -46.78
C PRO A 5 -60.66 3.56 -45.34
N PRO A 6 -60.16 2.93 -44.26
CA PRO A 6 -59.10 3.64 -43.48
C PRO A 6 -58.16 2.78 -42.58
N LYS A 7 -57.05 3.40 -42.18
CA LYS A 7 -56.40 3.42 -40.83
C LYS A 7 -55.92 2.14 -40.11
N MET A 8 -54.67 2.26 -39.63
CA MET A 8 -54.05 1.69 -38.40
C MET A 8 -53.69 0.19 -38.40
N ALA A 9 -52.39 -0.07 -38.39
CA ALA A 9 -51.77 -1.21 -37.72
C ALA A 9 -50.40 -0.73 -37.18
N GLU A 10 -50.13 -1.00 -35.90
CA GLU A 10 -49.06 -0.34 -35.13
C GLU A 10 -47.68 -0.95 -35.36
N LYS A 11 -46.63 -0.13 -35.19
CA LYS A 11 -45.26 -0.61 -35.03
C LYS A 11 -45.05 -1.07 -33.59
N GLU A 12 -45.02 -2.37 -33.35
CA GLU A 12 -44.32 -2.91 -32.17
C GLU A 12 -42.80 -2.88 -32.44
N GLU A 13 -42.14 -1.79 -32.05
CA GLU A 13 -40.67 -1.73 -32.06
C GLU A 13 -40.15 -2.18 -30.69
N LYS A 14 -39.73 -3.45 -30.62
CA LYS A 14 -39.30 -4.10 -29.37
C LYS A 14 -38.09 -3.39 -28.76
N GLU A 15 -38.33 -2.88 -27.56
CA GLU A 15 -37.38 -2.50 -26.52
C GLU A 15 -36.01 -3.20 -26.61
N LYS A 16 -34.93 -2.40 -26.70
CA LYS A 16 -33.57 -2.88 -26.45
C LYS A 16 -32.85 -2.00 -25.44
N ALA A 17 -33.39 -2.01 -24.21
CA ALA A 17 -32.72 -1.44 -23.05
C ALA A 17 -31.30 -2.03 -22.94
N LYS A 18 -30.28 -1.17 -23.07
CA LYS A 18 -28.87 -1.57 -23.11
C LYS A 18 -28.36 -1.80 -21.68
N GLY A 19 -28.82 -2.89 -21.07
CA GLY A 19 -28.42 -3.33 -19.73
C GLY A 19 -26.89 -3.38 -19.60
N GLY A 20 -26.37 -2.80 -18.52
CA GLY A 20 -24.94 -2.61 -18.34
C GLY A 20 -24.14 -3.91 -18.26
N LYS A 21 -22.85 -3.82 -18.62
CA LYS A 21 -21.86 -4.87 -18.34
C LYS A 21 -21.76 -5.10 -16.83
N LYS A 22 -22.53 -6.04 -16.28
CA LYS A 22 -22.11 -6.74 -15.06
C LYS A 22 -20.83 -7.50 -15.42
N GLY A 23 -19.76 -7.22 -14.68
CA GLY A 23 -18.44 -7.79 -14.96
C GLY A 23 -18.48 -9.32 -14.97
N GLU A 24 -17.70 -9.92 -15.87
CA GLU A 24 -17.55 -11.38 -15.92
C GLU A 24 -17.10 -11.91 -14.56
N PRO A 25 -17.65 -13.04 -14.07
CA PRO A 25 -17.21 -13.64 -12.82
C PRO A 25 -15.75 -14.08 -12.99
N MET A 26 -14.83 -13.43 -12.25
CA MET A 26 -13.45 -13.91 -12.15
C MET A 26 -13.45 -15.32 -11.57
N THR A 27 -12.68 -16.22 -12.17
CA THR A 27 -12.49 -17.58 -11.64
C THR A 27 -11.82 -17.53 -10.28
N GLN A 28 -12.06 -18.53 -9.44
CA GLN A 28 -11.51 -18.61 -8.08
C GLN A 28 -9.96 -18.50 -8.07
N GLU A 29 -9.30 -19.12 -9.04
CA GLU A 29 -7.84 -19.01 -9.26
C GLU A 29 -7.40 -17.56 -9.56
N LYS A 30 -8.16 -16.81 -10.38
CA LYS A 30 -7.89 -15.40 -10.69
C LYS A 30 -8.10 -14.51 -9.47
N ILE A 31 -9.10 -14.81 -8.63
CA ILE A 31 -9.34 -14.10 -7.37
C ILE A 31 -8.15 -14.29 -6.43
N VAL A 32 -7.73 -15.55 -6.19
CA VAL A 32 -6.60 -15.87 -5.30
C VAL A 32 -5.29 -15.26 -5.80
N SER A 33 -4.96 -15.40 -7.10
CA SER A 33 -3.73 -14.82 -7.66
C SER A 33 -3.71 -13.29 -7.63
N THR A 34 -4.84 -12.62 -7.91
CA THR A 34 -4.96 -11.16 -7.79
C THR A 34 -4.76 -10.70 -6.35
N PHE A 35 -5.38 -11.38 -5.38
CA PHE A 35 -5.22 -11.06 -3.96
C PHE A 35 -3.78 -11.28 -3.47
N GLN A 36 -3.13 -12.36 -3.91
CA GLN A 36 -1.71 -12.59 -3.62
C GLN A 36 -0.82 -11.49 -4.19
N LYS A 37 -1.08 -11.02 -5.43
CA LYS A 37 -0.37 -9.90 -6.05
C LYS A 37 -0.53 -8.60 -5.26
N LEU A 38 -1.76 -8.22 -4.89
CA LEU A 38 -2.03 -7.04 -4.08
C LEU A 38 -1.30 -7.09 -2.72
N ARG A 39 -1.25 -8.28 -2.09
CA ARG A 39 -0.51 -8.49 -0.83
C ARG A 39 1.00 -8.42 -1.00
N GLN A 40 1.54 -8.82 -2.16
CA GLN A 40 2.96 -8.63 -2.51
C GLN A 40 3.28 -7.15 -2.75
N GLU A 41 2.43 -6.42 -3.49
CA GLU A 41 2.55 -4.98 -3.70
C GLU A 41 2.56 -4.21 -2.36
N GLN A 42 1.62 -4.51 -1.46
CA GLN A 42 1.57 -3.91 -0.12
C GLN A 42 2.86 -4.14 0.68
N ARG A 43 3.38 -5.39 0.69
CA ARG A 43 4.64 -5.74 1.37
C ARG A 43 5.85 -5.03 0.77
N ALA A 44 5.90 -4.85 -0.55
CA ALA A 44 6.97 -4.13 -1.22
C ALA A 44 6.97 -2.64 -0.82
N ILE A 45 5.79 -2.01 -0.72
CA ILE A 45 5.65 -0.63 -0.22
C ILE A 45 6.15 -0.52 1.22
N VAL A 46 5.72 -1.41 2.13
CA VAL A 46 6.19 -1.43 3.52
C VAL A 46 7.71 -1.57 3.59
N GLY A 47 8.30 -2.50 2.82
CA GLY A 47 9.75 -2.67 2.77
C GLY A 47 10.47 -1.40 2.33
N LYS A 48 9.95 -0.69 1.31
CA LYS A 48 10.57 0.55 0.82
C LYS A 48 10.37 1.74 1.78
N ILE A 49 9.28 1.78 2.55
CA ILE A 49 9.12 2.74 3.65
C ILE A 49 10.23 2.53 4.67
N THR A 50 10.39 1.32 5.21
CA THR A 50 11.41 1.04 6.24
C THR A 50 12.84 1.31 5.78
N GLU A 51 13.15 1.01 4.51
CA GLU A 51 14.44 1.36 3.88
C GLU A 51 14.69 2.87 3.87
N LEU A 52 13.73 3.66 3.37
CA LEU A 52 13.84 5.12 3.26
C LEU A 52 13.75 5.84 4.62
N GLU A 53 13.01 5.31 5.59
CA GLU A 53 13.03 5.79 6.98
C GLU A 53 14.42 5.59 7.62
N GLY A 54 15.08 4.47 7.33
CA GLY A 54 16.47 4.22 7.70
C GLY A 54 17.40 5.29 7.13
N GLU A 55 17.40 5.46 5.80
CA GLU A 55 18.19 6.49 5.12
C GLU A 55 17.90 7.90 5.69
N HIS A 56 16.63 8.26 5.87
CA HIS A 56 16.24 9.56 6.45
C HIS A 56 16.85 9.79 7.84
N ASN A 57 16.87 8.77 8.69
CA ASN A 57 17.45 8.88 10.03
C ASN A 57 18.98 8.99 10.00
N GLU A 58 19.65 8.27 9.09
CA GLU A 58 21.10 8.40 8.87
C GLU A 58 21.48 9.81 8.36
N TYR A 59 20.79 10.30 7.33
CA TYR A 59 20.98 11.65 6.80
C TYR A 59 20.74 12.72 7.87
N LYS A 60 19.70 12.55 8.70
CA LYS A 60 19.40 13.47 9.80
C LYS A 60 20.54 13.54 10.81
N LEU A 61 21.07 12.38 11.23
CA LEU A 61 22.21 12.32 12.15
C LEU A 61 23.45 13.04 11.58
N VAL A 62 23.77 12.80 10.31
CA VAL A 62 24.91 13.47 9.63
C VAL A 62 24.68 14.98 9.53
N VAL A 63 23.49 15.42 9.17
CA VAL A 63 23.11 16.85 9.11
C VAL A 63 23.21 17.51 10.48
N ASP A 64 22.73 16.86 11.55
CA ASP A 64 22.76 17.41 12.90
C ASP A 64 24.18 17.51 13.47
N VAL A 65 25.07 16.56 13.15
CA VAL A 65 26.52 16.66 13.45
C VAL A 65 27.16 17.82 12.67
N LEU A 66 26.90 17.93 11.37
CA LEU A 66 27.54 18.94 10.52
C LEU A 66 27.06 20.38 10.77
N LYS A 67 25.86 20.60 11.32
CA LYS A 67 25.40 21.93 11.77
C LYS A 67 26.31 22.56 12.82
N GLY A 68 26.98 21.74 13.65
CA GLY A 68 27.94 22.20 14.65
C GLY A 68 29.36 22.43 14.12
N VAL A 69 29.59 22.25 12.82
CA VAL A 69 30.92 22.31 12.19
C VAL A 69 31.06 23.58 11.35
N GLU A 70 32.23 24.22 11.45
CA GLU A 70 32.57 25.41 10.66
C GLU A 70 32.43 25.17 9.14
N GLY A 71 31.76 26.09 8.45
CA GLY A 71 31.39 25.94 7.03
C GLY A 71 32.57 25.81 6.06
N GLU A 72 33.70 26.47 6.36
CA GLU A 72 34.94 26.40 5.57
C GLU A 72 35.76 25.12 5.82
N ARG A 73 35.39 24.32 6.84
CA ARG A 73 36.09 23.07 7.11
C ARG A 73 35.96 22.11 5.94
N ARG A 74 37.08 21.47 5.58
CA ARG A 74 37.13 20.47 4.51
C ARG A 74 36.32 19.23 4.88
N CYS A 75 35.54 18.77 3.91
CA CYS A 75 34.71 17.58 3.92
C CYS A 75 35.13 16.70 2.73
N PHE A 76 35.08 15.38 2.89
CA PHE A 76 35.43 14.44 1.82
C PHE A 76 34.25 13.51 1.56
N ARG A 77 33.77 13.47 0.31
CA ARG A 77 32.70 12.56 -0.12
C ARG A 77 33.30 11.39 -0.90
N LEU A 78 33.05 10.17 -0.46
CA LEU A 78 33.41 8.97 -1.22
C LEU A 78 32.44 8.78 -2.40
N VAL A 79 32.97 8.69 -3.61
CA VAL A 79 32.22 8.41 -4.85
C VAL A 79 33.00 7.40 -5.68
N GLY A 80 32.45 6.20 -5.90
CA GLY A 80 33.09 5.17 -6.73
C GLY A 80 34.48 4.73 -6.28
N GLY A 81 34.79 4.84 -4.98
CA GLY A 81 36.12 4.55 -4.42
C GLY A 81 37.08 5.74 -4.36
N VAL A 82 36.72 6.90 -4.92
CA VAL A 82 37.53 8.13 -4.89
C VAL A 82 36.96 9.12 -3.86
N LEU A 83 37.83 9.75 -3.06
CA LEU A 83 37.44 10.83 -2.16
C LEU A 83 37.45 12.18 -2.92
N VAL A 84 36.29 12.83 -2.96
CA VAL A 84 36.12 14.16 -3.54
C VAL A 84 36.16 15.21 -2.43
N GLU A 85 37.12 16.13 -2.49
CA GLU A 85 37.24 17.26 -1.55
C GLU A 85 36.14 18.30 -1.79
N ARG A 86 35.53 18.76 -0.69
CA ARG A 86 34.46 19.76 -0.61
C ARG A 86 34.57 20.55 0.69
N THR A 87 33.74 21.56 0.87
CA THR A 87 33.56 22.28 2.14
C THR A 87 32.24 21.92 2.80
N VAL A 88 32.11 22.09 4.12
CA VAL A 88 30.85 21.85 4.84
C VAL A 88 29.72 22.74 4.30
N LYS A 89 30.01 24.00 3.96
CA LYS A 89 29.04 24.93 3.34
C LYS A 89 28.50 24.46 1.98
N GLU A 90 29.27 23.69 1.21
CA GLU A 90 28.81 23.09 -0.06
C GLU A 90 27.99 21.81 0.15
N VAL A 91 28.36 21.00 1.15
CA VAL A 91 27.77 19.66 1.36
C VAL A 91 26.48 19.72 2.20
N LEU A 92 26.44 20.57 3.23
CA LEU A 92 25.32 20.62 4.18
C LEU A 92 23.96 20.94 3.51
N PRO A 93 23.83 21.89 2.56
CA PRO A 93 22.57 22.15 1.87
C PRO A 93 22.10 20.96 1.03
N ALA A 94 23.03 20.25 0.38
CA ALA A 94 22.71 19.07 -0.43
C ALA A 94 22.22 17.90 0.43
N LEU A 95 22.81 17.70 1.62
CA LEU A 95 22.34 16.69 2.58
C LEU A 95 20.95 17.03 3.14
N GLN A 96 20.69 18.30 3.46
CA GLN A 96 19.39 18.77 3.94
C GLN A 96 18.31 18.59 2.87
N TYR A 97 18.56 19.02 1.64
CA TYR A 97 17.62 18.86 0.52
C TYR A 97 17.31 17.39 0.26
N ASN A 98 18.33 16.51 0.22
CA ASN A 98 18.11 15.08 0.00
C ASN A 98 17.29 14.45 1.14
N ASN A 99 17.56 14.80 2.40
CA ASN A 99 16.79 14.34 3.55
C ASN A 99 15.31 14.73 3.44
N GLU A 100 15.03 15.98 3.07
CA GLU A 100 13.67 16.47 2.84
C GLU A 100 12.97 15.73 1.69
N GLN A 101 13.66 15.48 0.56
CA GLN A 101 13.09 14.69 -0.53
C GLN A 101 12.76 13.25 -0.11
N ILE A 102 13.61 12.61 0.70
CA ILE A 102 13.32 11.26 1.25
C ILE A 102 12.06 11.31 2.13
N SER A 103 11.91 12.31 3.00
CA SER A 103 10.71 12.49 3.85
C SER A 103 9.42 12.66 3.02
N ILE A 104 9.48 13.45 1.94
CA ILE A 104 8.37 13.63 0.99
C ILE A 104 8.01 12.29 0.29
N ILE A 105 9.01 11.48 -0.07
CA ILE A 105 8.79 10.17 -0.70
C ILE A 105 8.18 9.18 0.30
N VAL A 106 8.68 9.12 1.55
CA VAL A 106 8.12 8.29 2.62
C VAL A 106 6.65 8.63 2.85
N THR A 107 6.31 9.92 2.93
CA THR A 107 4.91 10.38 3.07
C THR A 107 4.02 9.86 1.94
N LYS A 108 4.46 9.97 0.68
CA LYS A 108 3.74 9.45 -0.49
C LYS A 108 3.61 7.92 -0.48
N LEU A 109 4.61 7.20 0.03
CA LEU A 109 4.53 5.74 0.18
C LEU A 109 3.52 5.34 1.26
N HIS A 110 3.37 6.10 2.35
CA HIS A 110 2.29 5.88 3.32
C HIS A 110 0.90 6.08 2.70
N GLU A 111 0.70 7.15 1.91
CA GLU A 111 -0.56 7.36 1.15
C GLU A 111 -0.86 6.16 0.22
N GLN A 112 0.14 5.68 -0.51
CA GLN A 112 0.01 4.49 -1.38
C GLN A 112 -0.28 3.22 -0.57
N LEU A 113 0.34 3.05 0.60
CA LEU A 113 0.10 1.92 1.51
C LEU A 113 -1.35 1.90 2.01
N GLU A 114 -1.91 3.06 2.36
CA GLU A 114 -3.32 3.16 2.74
C GLU A 114 -4.27 2.82 1.59
N VAL A 115 -4.01 3.35 0.38
CA VAL A 115 -4.82 3.02 -0.81
C VAL A 115 -4.79 1.52 -1.07
N LYS A 116 -3.61 0.89 -1.03
CA LYS A 116 -3.45 -0.56 -1.19
C LYS A 116 -4.08 -1.36 -0.06
N GLY A 117 -4.08 -0.84 1.16
CA GLY A 117 -4.79 -1.41 2.31
C GLY A 117 -6.31 -1.41 2.11
N ARG A 118 -6.88 -0.30 1.61
CA ARG A 118 -8.31 -0.20 1.26
C ARG A 118 -8.67 -1.15 0.12
N GLU A 119 -7.89 -1.16 -0.97
CA GLU A 119 -8.06 -2.11 -2.09
C GLU A 119 -8.07 -3.58 -1.60
N LEU A 120 -7.18 -3.96 -0.69
CA LEU A 120 -7.10 -5.31 -0.12
C LEU A 120 -8.33 -5.68 0.72
N SER A 121 -8.82 -4.76 1.56
CA SER A 121 -10.02 -4.97 2.38
C SER A 121 -11.27 -5.12 1.50
N GLU A 122 -11.48 -4.20 0.56
CA GLU A 122 -12.58 -4.27 -0.42
C GLU A 122 -12.54 -5.57 -1.23
N PHE A 123 -11.35 -6.03 -1.64
CA PHE A 123 -11.19 -7.29 -2.36
C PHE A 123 -11.44 -8.53 -1.47
N LYS A 124 -11.05 -8.49 -0.18
CA LYS A 124 -11.36 -9.55 0.81
C LYS A 124 -12.87 -9.69 0.99
N GLU A 125 -13.57 -8.57 1.17
CA GLU A 125 -15.03 -8.52 1.35
C GLU A 125 -15.79 -8.97 0.09
N LYS A 126 -15.48 -8.37 -1.06
CA LYS A 126 -16.17 -8.61 -2.34
C LYS A 126 -16.16 -10.07 -2.79
N TYR A 127 -15.10 -10.81 -2.47
CA TYR A 127 -14.94 -12.22 -2.86
C TYR A 127 -14.97 -13.20 -1.67
N GLY A 128 -15.28 -12.73 -0.47
CA GLY A 128 -15.39 -13.57 0.74
C GLY A 128 -14.10 -14.34 1.07
N ILE A 129 -12.92 -13.73 0.84
CA ILE A 129 -11.63 -14.42 0.98
C ILE A 129 -11.34 -14.69 2.45
N ARG A 130 -11.61 -15.92 2.88
CA ARG A 130 -11.20 -16.43 4.20
C ARG A 130 -9.76 -16.92 4.12
N PHE A 131 -8.91 -16.47 5.06
CA PHE A 131 -7.57 -17.03 5.19
C PHE A 131 -7.66 -18.42 5.82
N GLN A 132 -7.14 -19.44 5.12
CA GLN A 132 -6.73 -20.68 5.76
C GLN A 132 -5.62 -20.32 6.77
N GLY A 133 -5.99 -20.25 8.05
CA GLY A 133 -5.16 -19.68 9.13
C GLY A 133 -5.93 -18.80 10.14
N GLU A 134 -7.18 -18.40 9.86
CA GLU A 134 -8.07 -17.76 10.85
C GLU A 134 -8.99 -18.76 11.59
N GLU A 135 -9.05 -20.04 11.18
CA GLU A 135 -10.04 -21.03 11.68
C GLU A 135 -9.78 -21.61 13.09
N GLU A 136 -8.69 -21.26 13.77
CA GLU A 136 -8.37 -21.74 15.13
C GLU A 136 -8.52 -20.71 16.27
N ARG A 137 -8.95 -19.46 16.00
CA ARG A 137 -9.13 -18.45 17.08
C ARG A 137 -10.56 -18.08 17.44
N ASP A 138 -11.55 -18.42 16.61
CA ASP A 138 -12.98 -18.11 16.87
C ASP A 138 -13.81 -19.30 17.39
N LYS A 139 -13.16 -20.36 17.92
CA LYS A 139 -13.87 -21.51 18.52
C LYS A 139 -13.73 -21.68 20.04
N ASP A 140 -12.82 -20.94 20.69
CA ASP A 140 -12.60 -21.02 22.15
C ASP A 140 -13.31 -19.93 22.97
N SER A 141 -14.25 -19.19 22.38
CA SER A 141 -15.10 -18.21 23.08
C SER A 141 -16.34 -18.83 23.73
N LYS A 142 -16.17 -19.97 24.43
CA LYS A 142 -17.14 -20.48 25.42
C LYS A 142 -16.50 -20.47 26.82
N PRO A 143 -16.97 -19.64 27.76
CA PRO A 143 -16.47 -19.67 29.12
C PRO A 143 -17.02 -20.89 29.86
N SER A 144 -16.21 -21.94 30.00
CA SER A 144 -16.43 -22.96 31.03
C SER A 144 -15.92 -22.42 32.38
N PRO A 145 -16.73 -22.38 33.45
CA PRO A 145 -16.20 -22.18 34.79
C PRO A 145 -15.36 -23.40 35.20
N ASP A 146 -14.60 -23.24 36.30
CA ASP A 146 -13.75 -24.26 36.92
C ASP A 146 -12.47 -24.66 36.18
N SER A 147 -11.39 -23.90 36.45
CA SER A 147 -10.20 -24.51 37.08
C SER A 147 -9.28 -23.48 37.74
N LYS A 148 -8.94 -23.76 39.00
CA LYS A 148 -8.07 -23.00 39.92
C LYS A 148 -6.74 -22.56 39.32
N ALA A 149 -6.28 -21.38 39.76
CA ALA A 149 -4.93 -20.89 39.55
C ALA A 149 -3.85 -21.76 40.21
N GLN A 150 -2.79 -22.09 39.46
CA GLN A 150 -1.43 -22.35 39.96
C GLN A 150 -0.44 -22.37 38.79
N GLY A 151 0.78 -21.86 39.01
CA GLY A 151 1.91 -22.04 38.05
C GLY A 151 2.54 -20.74 37.55
N VAL A 152 3.51 -20.23 38.31
CA VAL A 152 4.45 -19.15 37.95
C VAL A 152 5.86 -19.78 37.90
N LEU A 153 6.80 -19.16 37.14
CA LEU A 153 8.22 -19.57 36.95
C LEU A 153 8.40 -20.86 36.10
N VAL A 154 9.55 -21.19 35.51
CA VAL A 154 10.87 -20.53 35.36
C VAL A 154 11.26 -20.61 33.87
N SER A 155 11.99 -19.68 33.27
CA SER A 155 12.62 -18.48 33.85
C SER A 155 12.07 -17.21 33.18
#